data_AF-A0A523U6P2-F1
#
_entry.id   AF-A0A523U6P2-F1
#
_cell.length_a   1.000
_cell.length_b   1.000
_cell.length_c   1.000
_cell.angle_alpha   90.00
_cell.angle_beta   90.00
_cell.angle_gamma   90.00
#
_symmetry.space_group_name_H-M   'P 1'
#
loop_
_entity.id
_entity.type
_entity.pdbx_description
1 polymer ?
#
loop_
_entity_poly.entity_id
_entity_poly.type
_entity_poly.pdbx_seq_one_letter_code
_entity_poly.pdbx_strand_id
1 'polypeptide(L)'
;MNKKLSKNRLREAFSEIKEATGGGGLTVSDAENVLDLSKRSVSLILSELVEEGLIVRTGRGTYAFSKKPTPLVSLETLPEDGKKIYLALEARGVQFALSCLDILADYTHLILRRYPHFCWVQTGSEDWAMEVIEESGFTPLRDPNRDQLNTALDLTRTNELTVIRKTTIFYAVDNGLASVERALVDLHYEVTRERYPLDATELMRIYYNVLTTVSLQYPKMLRYAGLRRFRSEIEWVLWKFKDRIDIPATYIKKPQSPNKFIRRLPNLDEVLR
;
A
#
# COMPACT_ATOMS: atom_id res chain seq x y z
N MET A 1 14.11 -20.06 -2.26
CA MET A 1 14.27 -18.86 -1.42
C MET A 1 15.46 -18.07 -1.93
N ASN A 2 15.25 -16.89 -2.54
CA ASN A 2 16.37 -15.99 -2.84
C ASN A 2 16.74 -15.25 -1.55
N LYS A 3 18.03 -15.28 -1.21
CA LYS A 3 18.61 -14.61 -0.04
C LYS A 3 18.62 -13.11 -0.34
N LYS A 4 17.85 -12.30 0.39
CA LYS A 4 17.89 -10.82 0.26
C LYS A 4 19.33 -10.34 0.46
N LEU A 5 19.80 -9.39 -0.37
CA LEU A 5 21.11 -8.76 -0.15
C LEU A 5 21.11 -7.98 1.16
N SER A 6 22.30 -7.75 1.72
CA SER A 6 22.39 -6.88 2.89
C SER A 6 22.00 -5.45 2.51
N LYS A 7 21.29 -4.74 3.40
CA LYS A 7 20.87 -3.35 3.16
C LYS A 7 22.05 -2.43 2.81
N ASN A 8 23.24 -2.68 3.36
CA ASN A 8 24.45 -1.92 3.04
C ASN A 8 24.88 -2.11 1.59
N ARG A 9 24.98 -3.36 1.13
CA ARG A 9 25.38 -3.67 -0.25
C ARG A 9 24.39 -3.10 -1.28
N LEU A 10 23.11 -3.08 -0.94
CA LEU A 10 22.08 -2.51 -1.82
C LEU A 10 22.21 -0.98 -1.93
N ARG A 11 22.55 -0.29 -0.82
CA ARG A 11 22.81 1.15 -0.82
C ARG A 11 24.10 1.53 -1.54
N GLU A 12 25.16 0.74 -1.39
CA GLU A 12 26.42 0.92 -2.14
C GLU A 12 26.17 0.81 -3.64
N ALA A 13 25.52 -0.27 -4.08
CA ALA A 13 25.18 -0.47 -5.49
C ALA A 13 24.29 0.66 -6.03
N PHE A 14 23.34 1.17 -5.23
CA PHE A 14 22.52 2.31 -5.62
C PHE A 14 23.37 3.57 -5.86
N SER A 15 24.27 3.90 -4.92
CA SER A 15 25.13 5.08 -5.01
C SER A 15 26.06 5.02 -6.21
N GLU A 16 26.74 3.88 -6.43
CA GLU A 16 27.64 3.67 -7.57
C GLU A 16 26.93 3.86 -8.90
N ILE A 17 25.76 3.24 -9.06
CA ILE A 17 24.96 3.39 -10.30
C ILE A 17 24.50 4.84 -10.47
N LYS A 18 24.07 5.51 -9.39
CA LYS A 18 23.59 6.89 -9.43
C LYS A 18 24.68 7.88 -9.81
N GLU A 19 25.87 7.70 -9.27
CA GLU A 19 27.03 8.53 -9.58
C GLU A 19 27.47 8.35 -11.03
N ALA A 20 27.62 7.09 -11.48
CA ALA A 20 28.07 6.77 -12.83
C ALA A 20 27.11 7.24 -13.93
N THR A 21 25.80 7.27 -13.65
CA THR A 21 24.76 7.69 -14.61
C THR A 21 24.31 9.13 -14.43
N GLY A 22 24.89 9.87 -13.48
CA GLY A 22 24.47 11.24 -13.14
C GLY A 22 23.01 11.34 -12.67
N GLY A 23 22.43 10.25 -12.15
CA GLY A 23 21.02 10.17 -11.77
C GLY A 23 20.03 10.13 -12.95
N GLY A 24 20.51 9.84 -14.16
CA GLY A 24 19.71 9.71 -15.37
C GLY A 24 19.00 8.35 -15.54
N GLY A 25 18.61 8.03 -16.77
CA GLY A 25 18.12 6.69 -17.10
C GLY A 25 19.24 5.65 -17.03
N LEU A 26 18.88 4.41 -16.68
CA LEU A 26 19.78 3.30 -16.39
C LEU A 26 19.33 2.05 -17.17
N THR A 27 20.21 1.37 -17.88
CA THR A 27 19.95 0.05 -18.47
C THR A 27 20.60 -1.09 -17.67
N VAL A 28 20.16 -2.33 -17.90
CA VAL A 28 20.84 -3.52 -17.29
C VAL A 28 22.31 -3.53 -17.65
N SER A 29 22.67 -3.21 -18.90
CA SER A 29 24.05 -3.17 -19.36
C SER A 29 24.86 -2.09 -18.65
N ASP A 30 24.27 -0.92 -18.39
CA ASP A 30 24.96 0.14 -17.63
C ASP A 30 25.26 -0.33 -16.21
N ALA A 31 24.31 -1.00 -15.53
CA ALA A 31 24.56 -1.55 -14.20
C ALA A 31 25.53 -2.74 -14.20
N GLU A 32 25.59 -3.55 -15.27
CA GLU A 32 26.63 -4.59 -15.45
C GLU A 32 28.02 -3.96 -15.52
N ASN A 33 28.17 -2.89 -16.29
CA ASN A 33 29.44 -2.18 -16.44
C ASN A 33 29.85 -1.45 -15.17
N VAL A 34 28.91 -0.84 -14.46
CA VAL A 34 29.21 -0.06 -13.23
C VAL A 34 29.54 -0.98 -12.06
N LEU A 35 28.74 -2.02 -11.84
CA LEU A 35 28.93 -2.90 -10.68
C LEU A 35 29.99 -3.99 -10.90
N ASP A 36 30.43 -4.19 -12.14
CA ASP A 36 31.31 -5.30 -12.56
C ASP A 36 30.78 -6.67 -12.08
N LEU A 37 29.49 -6.90 -12.31
CA LEU A 37 28.78 -8.10 -11.88
C LEU A 37 28.10 -8.79 -13.06
N SER A 38 27.91 -10.10 -12.92
CA SER A 38 27.13 -10.87 -13.90
C SER A 38 25.71 -10.32 -14.05
N LYS A 39 25.16 -10.41 -15.27
CA LYS A 39 23.76 -10.10 -15.58
C LYS A 39 22.74 -10.58 -14.57
N ARG A 40 22.93 -11.81 -14.08
CA ARG A 40 22.03 -12.44 -13.11
C ARG A 40 22.07 -11.73 -11.77
N SER A 41 23.27 -11.40 -11.28
CA SER A 41 23.49 -10.65 -10.03
C SER A 41 22.94 -9.23 -10.15
N VAL A 42 23.23 -8.55 -11.25
CA VAL A 42 22.70 -7.20 -11.53
C VAL A 42 21.18 -7.22 -11.60
N SER A 43 20.59 -8.18 -12.30
CA SER A 43 19.13 -8.31 -12.37
C SER A 43 18.49 -8.52 -10.99
N LEU A 44 19.17 -9.24 -10.08
CA LEU A 44 18.73 -9.40 -8.70
C LEU A 44 18.82 -8.06 -7.93
N ILE A 45 19.96 -7.37 -8.01
CA ILE A 45 20.17 -6.06 -7.37
C ILE A 45 19.13 -5.04 -7.86
N LEU A 46 18.94 -4.93 -9.18
CA LEU A 46 17.96 -4.03 -9.77
C LEU A 46 16.53 -4.39 -9.36
N SER A 47 16.22 -5.68 -9.23
CA SER A 47 14.92 -6.12 -8.69
C SER A 47 14.75 -5.68 -7.24
N GLU A 48 15.77 -5.83 -6.40
CA GLU A 48 15.74 -5.40 -5.00
C GLU A 48 15.66 -3.86 -4.88
N LEU A 49 16.39 -3.11 -5.71
CA LEU A 49 16.29 -1.64 -5.77
C LEU A 49 14.89 -1.15 -6.17
N VAL A 50 14.22 -1.88 -7.08
CA VAL A 50 12.80 -1.65 -7.40
C VAL A 50 11.91 -2.02 -6.22
N GLU A 51 12.18 -3.13 -5.54
CA GLU A 51 11.48 -3.54 -4.30
C GLU A 51 11.74 -2.62 -3.10
N GLU A 52 12.72 -1.74 -3.15
CA GLU A 52 12.95 -0.70 -2.13
C GLU A 52 12.48 0.69 -2.60
N GLY A 53 11.97 0.80 -3.83
CA GLY A 53 11.45 2.04 -4.41
C GLY A 53 12.51 3.07 -4.81
N LEU A 54 13.79 2.68 -4.79
CA LEU A 54 14.93 3.55 -5.11
C LEU A 54 15.05 3.85 -6.61
N ILE A 55 14.67 2.87 -7.43
CA ILE A 55 14.58 3.01 -8.89
C ILE A 55 13.22 2.48 -9.35
N VAL A 56 12.74 3.00 -10.47
CA VAL A 56 11.52 2.55 -11.14
C VAL A 56 11.89 1.95 -12.49
N ARG A 57 11.26 0.83 -12.85
CA ARG A 57 11.46 0.20 -14.16
C ARG A 57 10.65 0.97 -15.21
N THR A 58 11.32 1.55 -16.21
CA THR A 58 10.69 2.35 -17.28
C THR A 58 10.41 1.54 -18.55
N GLY A 59 11.00 0.35 -18.68
CA GLY A 59 10.89 -0.50 -19.87
C GLY A 59 11.65 -1.83 -19.73
N ARG A 60 11.80 -2.56 -20.84
CA ARG A 60 12.46 -3.87 -20.83
C ARG A 60 13.96 -3.71 -20.60
N GLY A 61 14.36 -3.82 -19.34
CA GLY A 61 15.75 -3.69 -18.93
C GLY A 61 16.22 -2.24 -18.80
N THR A 62 15.27 -1.30 -18.70
CA THR A 62 15.53 0.12 -18.48
C THR A 62 14.85 0.58 -17.19
N TYR A 63 15.51 1.49 -16.50
CA TYR A 63 15.19 1.97 -15.17
C TYR A 63 15.46 3.48 -15.10
N ALA A 64 14.88 4.14 -14.10
CA ALA A 64 15.17 5.51 -13.74
C ALA A 64 15.20 5.64 -12.22
N PHE A 65 15.96 6.59 -11.69
CA PHE A 65 15.95 6.88 -10.27
C PHE A 65 14.59 7.44 -9.86
N SER A 66 14.08 6.96 -8.71
CA SER A 66 12.88 7.56 -8.16
C SER A 66 13.19 8.99 -7.72
N LYS A 67 12.45 9.95 -8.27
CA LYS A 67 12.43 11.34 -7.77
C LYS A 67 11.53 11.50 -6.56
N LYS A 68 10.66 10.51 -6.30
CA LYS A 68 9.73 10.50 -5.17
C LYS A 68 10.37 9.79 -3.98
N PRO A 69 10.15 10.26 -2.74
CA PRO A 69 10.61 9.57 -1.55
C PRO A 69 9.96 8.18 -1.43
N THR A 70 10.69 7.22 -0.88
CA THR A 70 10.11 5.96 -0.43
C THR A 70 9.14 6.27 0.71
N PRO A 71 7.91 5.73 0.70
CA PRO A 71 6.96 5.96 1.78
C PRO A 71 7.52 5.43 3.11
N LEU A 72 7.44 6.25 4.16
CA LEU A 72 7.94 5.91 5.48
C LEU A 72 6.78 5.32 6.28
N VAL A 73 6.75 3.99 6.39
CA VAL A 73 5.78 3.27 7.22
C VAL A 73 6.53 2.62 8.37
N SER A 74 6.20 3.08 9.57
CA SER A 74 6.84 2.68 10.83
C SER A 74 5.87 2.87 11.99
N LEU A 75 6.22 2.34 13.16
CA LEU A 75 5.43 2.55 14.36
C LEU A 75 5.38 4.04 14.74
N GLU A 76 6.47 4.78 14.53
CA GLU A 76 6.60 6.19 14.87
C GLU A 76 5.67 7.08 14.04
N THR A 77 5.42 6.69 12.79
CA THR A 77 4.55 7.40 11.85
C THR A 77 3.07 7.10 12.02
N LEU A 78 2.70 6.06 12.78
CA LEU A 78 1.29 5.76 13.01
C LEU A 78 0.59 6.88 13.81
N PRO A 79 -0.73 7.03 13.66
CA PRO A 79 -1.55 7.77 14.62
C PRO A 79 -1.45 7.14 16.01
N GLU A 80 -1.59 7.95 17.06
CA GLU A 80 -1.42 7.50 18.45
C GLU A 80 -2.31 6.30 18.81
N ASP A 81 -3.56 6.33 18.36
CA ASP A 81 -4.50 5.23 18.62
C ASP A 81 -4.12 3.95 17.83
N GLY A 82 -3.65 4.10 16.60
CA GLY A 82 -3.07 3.01 15.82
C GLY A 82 -1.83 2.40 16.48
N LYS A 83 -0.97 3.23 17.12
CA LYS A 83 0.19 2.76 17.90
C LYS A 83 -0.22 1.92 19.11
N LYS A 84 -1.26 2.35 19.83
CA LYS A 84 -1.76 1.59 21.00
C LYS A 84 -2.28 0.22 20.57
N ILE A 85 -3.09 0.17 19.51
CA ILE A 85 -3.60 -1.10 18.95
C ILE A 85 -2.43 -1.99 18.51
N TYR A 86 -1.46 -1.42 17.80
CA TYR A 86 -0.26 -2.13 17.37
C TYR A 86 0.46 -2.80 18.55
N LEU A 87 0.81 -2.01 19.57
CA LEU A 87 1.58 -2.47 20.72
C LEU A 87 0.83 -3.54 21.51
N ALA A 88 -0.49 -3.40 21.66
CA ALA A 88 -1.32 -4.38 22.34
C ALA A 88 -1.32 -5.74 21.63
N LEU A 89 -1.53 -5.73 20.31
CA LEU A 89 -1.55 -6.94 19.49
C LEU A 89 -0.15 -7.59 19.43
N GLU A 90 0.90 -6.78 19.28
CA GLU A 90 2.28 -7.25 19.24
C GLU A 90 2.70 -7.88 20.58
N ALA A 91 2.40 -7.24 21.71
CA ALA A 91 2.74 -7.74 23.05
C ALA A 91 2.07 -9.08 23.37
N ARG A 92 0.91 -9.35 22.76
CA ARG A 92 0.19 -10.62 22.91
C ARG A 92 0.57 -11.63 21.84
N GLY A 93 1.41 -11.30 20.86
CA GLY A 93 1.86 -12.21 19.81
C GLY A 93 0.77 -12.54 18.78
N VAL A 94 -0.22 -11.66 18.62
CA VAL A 94 -1.24 -11.81 17.58
C VAL A 94 -0.57 -11.59 16.22
N GLN A 95 -0.88 -12.41 15.21
CA GLN A 95 -0.44 -12.14 13.84
C GLN A 95 -1.46 -11.22 13.15
N PHE A 96 -1.05 -9.99 12.87
CA PHE A 96 -1.93 -8.95 12.33
C PHE A 96 -1.28 -8.08 11.23
N ALA A 97 -2.09 -7.22 10.62
CA ALA A 97 -1.69 -6.19 9.69
C ALA A 97 -2.62 -4.97 9.83
N LEU A 98 -2.11 -3.87 10.39
CA LEU A 98 -2.76 -2.56 10.35
C LEU A 98 -2.60 -1.94 8.96
N SER A 99 -3.68 -1.39 8.42
CA SER A 99 -3.77 -1.00 7.00
C SER A 99 -4.82 0.11 6.80
N CYS A 100 -5.22 0.39 5.56
CA CYS A 100 -6.11 1.50 5.20
C CYS A 100 -5.60 2.86 5.72
N LEU A 101 -6.47 3.62 6.42
CA LEU A 101 -6.21 5.00 6.80
C LEU A 101 -5.17 5.16 7.91
N ASP A 102 -4.89 4.12 8.69
CA ASP A 102 -3.73 4.12 9.61
C ASP A 102 -2.41 4.33 8.88
N ILE A 103 -2.35 3.91 7.62
CA ILE A 103 -1.19 4.06 6.73
C ILE A 103 -1.39 5.22 5.74
N LEU A 104 -2.65 5.56 5.42
CA LEU A 104 -2.98 6.47 4.32
C LEU A 104 -3.51 7.84 4.75
N ALA A 105 -3.67 8.12 6.04
CA ALA A 105 -4.26 9.36 6.53
C ALA A 105 -3.55 10.62 5.99
N ASP A 106 -2.23 10.61 5.86
CA ASP A 106 -1.46 11.75 5.33
C ASP A 106 -1.73 12.03 3.84
N TYR A 107 -2.38 11.11 3.13
CA TYR A 107 -2.74 11.27 1.73
C TYR A 107 -4.22 11.63 1.53
N THR A 108 -4.99 11.82 2.60
CA THR A 108 -6.39 12.25 2.49
C THR A 108 -6.43 13.74 2.16
N HIS A 109 -7.39 14.13 1.33
CA HIS A 109 -7.65 15.55 1.07
C HIS A 109 -8.45 16.15 2.23
N LEU A 110 -9.38 15.38 2.79
CA LEU A 110 -10.16 15.82 3.95
C LEU A 110 -9.33 15.65 5.23
N ILE A 111 -9.45 16.63 6.14
CA ILE A 111 -8.96 16.45 7.52
C ILE A 111 -9.89 15.42 8.18
N LEU A 112 -9.42 14.18 8.25
CA LEU A 112 -10.16 13.10 8.90
C LEU A 112 -10.06 13.29 10.42
N ARG A 113 -11.09 13.91 11.01
CA ARG A 113 -11.22 13.98 12.47
C ARG A 113 -11.40 12.60 13.09
N ARG A 114 -11.99 11.67 12.33
CA ARG A 114 -12.30 10.34 12.81
C ARG A 114 -12.36 9.31 11.70
N TYR A 115 -11.74 8.15 11.92
CA TYR A 115 -11.86 6.98 11.05
C TYR A 115 -11.66 5.70 11.86
N PRO A 116 -12.27 4.57 11.44
CA PRO A 116 -12.02 3.29 12.09
C PRO A 116 -10.63 2.77 11.71
N HIS A 117 -9.94 2.19 12.70
CA HIS A 117 -8.71 1.43 12.48
C HIS A 117 -9.06 0.13 11.75
N PHE A 118 -8.27 -0.27 10.75
CA PHE A 118 -8.50 -1.55 10.05
C PHE A 118 -7.37 -2.51 10.33
N CYS A 119 -7.71 -3.62 10.99
CA CYS A 119 -6.79 -4.67 11.37
C CYS A 119 -7.14 -5.98 10.66
N TRP A 120 -6.22 -6.47 9.83
CA TRP A 120 -6.31 -7.81 9.27
C TRP A 120 -5.61 -8.81 10.16
N VAL A 121 -6.35 -9.77 10.71
CA VAL A 121 -5.82 -10.78 11.64
C VAL A 121 -5.81 -12.16 11.00
N GLN A 122 -4.96 -13.05 11.49
CA GLN A 122 -4.91 -14.42 11.00
C GLN A 122 -6.26 -15.10 11.20
N THR A 123 -6.71 -15.85 10.20
CA THR A 123 -7.94 -16.64 10.29
C THR A 123 -7.83 -17.63 11.45
N GLY A 124 -8.80 -17.60 12.36
CA GLY A 124 -8.81 -18.36 13.62
C GLY A 124 -8.35 -17.56 14.84
N SER A 125 -7.80 -16.35 14.67
CA SER A 125 -7.34 -15.48 15.75
C SER A 125 -8.27 -14.29 16.01
N GLU A 126 -9.46 -14.24 15.40
CA GLU A 126 -10.37 -13.11 15.49
C GLU A 126 -10.87 -12.88 16.91
N ASP A 127 -11.23 -13.94 17.66
CA ASP A 127 -11.76 -13.79 19.04
C ASP A 127 -10.69 -13.23 19.97
N TRP A 128 -9.48 -13.76 19.86
CA TRP A 128 -8.34 -13.31 20.64
C TRP A 128 -7.95 -11.87 20.31
N ALA A 129 -7.93 -11.49 19.03
CA ALA A 129 -7.64 -10.12 18.64
C ALA A 129 -8.70 -9.13 19.15
N MET A 130 -9.99 -9.51 19.15
CA MET A 130 -11.06 -8.68 19.72
C MET A 130 -10.82 -8.44 21.21
N GLU A 131 -10.55 -9.49 21.99
CA GLU A 131 -10.27 -9.40 23.42
C GLU A 131 -9.10 -8.45 23.70
N VAL A 132 -7.98 -8.61 22.98
CA VAL A 132 -6.80 -7.76 23.15
C VAL A 132 -7.09 -6.28 22.82
N ILE A 133 -7.88 -6.03 21.77
CA ILE A 133 -8.27 -4.66 21.38
C ILE A 133 -9.23 -4.05 22.41
N GLU A 134 -10.18 -4.82 22.91
CA GLU A 134 -11.13 -4.39 23.94
C GLU A 134 -10.45 -4.07 25.27
N GLU A 135 -9.52 -4.93 25.73
CA GLU A 135 -8.68 -4.69 26.90
C GLU A 135 -7.82 -3.41 26.77
N SER A 136 -7.54 -3.00 25.54
CA SER A 136 -6.77 -1.79 25.22
C SER A 136 -7.63 -0.52 25.15
N GLY A 137 -8.93 -0.62 25.46
CA GLY A 137 -9.86 0.51 25.49
C GLY A 137 -10.48 0.86 24.13
N PHE A 138 -10.41 -0.03 23.15
CA PHE A 138 -11.01 0.14 21.83
C PHE A 138 -12.26 -0.72 21.68
N THR A 139 -13.16 -0.34 20.78
CA THR A 139 -14.34 -1.13 20.40
C THR A 139 -14.02 -1.96 19.15
N PRO A 140 -13.81 -3.28 19.25
CA PRO A 140 -13.58 -4.12 18.09
C PRO A 140 -14.89 -4.48 17.39
N LEU A 141 -14.89 -4.49 16.05
CA LEU A 141 -15.98 -5.02 15.23
C LEU A 141 -15.46 -6.10 14.29
N ARG A 142 -15.98 -7.33 14.44
CA ARG A 142 -15.68 -8.43 13.53
C ARG A 142 -16.49 -8.34 12.25
N ASP A 143 -15.76 -8.28 11.14
CA ASP A 143 -16.28 -8.29 9.76
C ASP A 143 -17.61 -7.52 9.57
N PRO A 144 -17.75 -6.27 10.08
CA PRO A 144 -19.01 -5.53 9.99
C PRO A 144 -19.37 -5.26 8.54
N ASN A 145 -20.67 -5.26 8.26
CA ASN A 145 -21.23 -4.69 7.04
C ASN A 145 -21.30 -3.15 7.13
N ARG A 146 -21.77 -2.50 6.05
CA ARG A 146 -21.87 -1.04 5.96
C ARG A 146 -22.69 -0.43 7.09
N ASP A 147 -23.87 -0.98 7.34
CA ASP A 147 -24.86 -0.40 8.26
C ASP A 147 -24.42 -0.58 9.70
N GLN A 148 -23.82 -1.73 10.03
CA GLN A 148 -23.18 -1.98 11.32
C GLN A 148 -22.03 -1.01 11.57
N LEU A 149 -21.17 -0.79 10.56
CA LEU A 149 -20.06 0.14 10.69
C LEU A 149 -20.55 1.59 10.82
N ASN A 150 -21.54 2.01 10.01
CA ASN A 150 -22.16 3.33 10.14
C ASN A 150 -22.75 3.54 11.54
N THR A 151 -23.54 2.58 12.01
CA THR A 151 -24.16 2.65 13.34
C THR A 151 -23.10 2.78 14.43
N ALA A 152 -22.04 1.97 14.36
CA ALA A 152 -20.96 2.06 15.33
C ALA A 152 -20.17 3.37 15.24
N LEU A 153 -19.98 3.91 14.03
CA LEU A 153 -19.40 5.23 13.82
C LEU A 153 -20.31 6.31 14.42
N ASP A 154 -21.62 6.24 14.30
CA ASP A 154 -22.52 7.23 14.90
C ASP A 154 -22.55 7.16 16.45
N LEU A 155 -22.37 5.95 17.01
CA LEU A 155 -22.45 5.71 18.45
C LEU A 155 -21.15 5.98 19.22
N THR A 156 -19.99 5.74 18.60
CA THR A 156 -18.69 6.01 19.23
C THR A 156 -18.31 7.49 19.04
N ARG A 157 -17.65 8.13 20.01
CA ARG A 157 -17.37 9.59 19.96
C ARG A 157 -15.95 9.93 19.47
N THR A 158 -15.07 8.94 19.36
CA THR A 158 -13.61 9.05 19.14
C THR A 158 -13.12 7.95 18.18
N ASN A 159 -11.82 7.89 17.87
CA ASN A 159 -11.18 6.81 17.07
C ASN A 159 -11.10 5.46 17.81
N GLU A 160 -12.03 5.17 18.70
CA GLU A 160 -12.03 3.91 19.45
C GLU A 160 -12.42 2.70 18.60
N LEU A 161 -12.92 2.89 17.38
CA LEU A 161 -13.43 1.79 16.58
C LEU A 161 -12.34 1.06 15.81
N THR A 162 -12.22 -0.25 16.01
CA THR A 162 -11.32 -1.11 15.24
C THR A 162 -12.10 -2.16 14.47
N VAL A 163 -12.02 -2.11 13.15
CA VAL A 163 -12.58 -3.12 12.26
C VAL A 163 -11.59 -4.27 12.12
N ILE A 164 -12.03 -5.48 12.47
CA ILE A 164 -11.26 -6.71 12.34
C ILE A 164 -11.72 -7.48 11.12
N ARG A 165 -10.80 -7.68 10.18
CA ARG A 165 -10.98 -8.54 9.01
C ARG A 165 -10.09 -9.76 9.16
N LYS A 166 -10.59 -10.95 8.84
CA LYS A 166 -9.75 -12.15 8.77
C LYS A 166 -8.96 -12.21 7.47
N THR A 167 -7.74 -12.73 7.54
CA THR A 167 -6.90 -12.98 6.36
C THR A 167 -6.02 -14.21 6.54
N THR A 168 -5.57 -14.76 5.42
CA THR A 168 -4.44 -15.69 5.34
C THR A 168 -3.27 -15.10 4.55
N ILE A 169 -3.42 -13.86 4.08
CA ILE A 169 -2.48 -13.19 3.18
C ILE A 169 -1.78 -12.07 3.96
N PHE A 170 -0.58 -12.35 4.46
CA PHE A 170 0.31 -11.37 5.09
C PHE A 170 1.39 -10.84 4.12
N TYR A 171 1.13 -10.92 2.82
CA TYR A 171 2.00 -10.30 1.81
C TYR A 171 1.96 -8.76 1.93
N ALA A 172 3.11 -8.11 1.67
CA ALA A 172 3.27 -6.66 1.77
C ALA A 172 2.93 -6.09 3.16
N VAL A 173 3.30 -6.84 4.20
CA VAL A 173 3.25 -6.44 5.60
C VAL A 173 4.66 -6.56 6.16
N ASP A 174 5.11 -5.55 6.87
CA ASP A 174 6.37 -5.56 7.61
C ASP A 174 6.06 -5.24 9.08
N ASN A 175 6.46 -6.14 9.99
CA ASN A 175 6.16 -6.06 11.43
C ASN A 175 4.74 -5.56 11.72
N GLY A 176 3.70 -6.29 11.31
CA GLY A 176 2.32 -5.90 11.62
C GLY A 176 1.78 -4.65 10.89
N LEU A 177 2.57 -3.97 10.06
CA LEU A 177 2.16 -2.78 9.31
C LEU A 177 2.09 -3.07 7.81
N ALA A 178 0.97 -2.71 7.18
CA ALA A 178 0.84 -2.79 5.72
C ALA A 178 1.73 -1.76 5.02
N SER A 179 2.32 -2.13 3.89
CA SER A 179 2.92 -1.13 3.00
C SER A 179 1.84 -0.22 2.40
N VAL A 180 2.22 0.98 1.94
CA VAL A 180 1.29 1.91 1.26
C VAL A 180 0.57 1.24 0.09
N GLU A 181 1.25 0.39 -0.68
CA GLU A 181 0.62 -0.37 -1.76
C GLU A 181 -0.48 -1.30 -1.28
N ARG A 182 -0.25 -2.00 -0.15
CA ARG A 182 -1.25 -2.88 0.44
C ARG A 182 -2.41 -2.06 1.00
N ALA A 183 -2.12 -0.99 1.73
CA ALA A 183 -3.14 -0.13 2.32
C ALA A 183 -4.07 0.47 1.26
N LEU A 184 -3.53 0.89 0.10
CA LEU A 184 -4.34 1.36 -1.03
C LEU A 184 -5.29 0.28 -1.55
N VAL A 185 -4.77 -0.94 -1.73
CA VAL A 185 -5.56 -2.08 -2.23
C VAL A 185 -6.64 -2.49 -1.22
N ASP A 186 -6.31 -2.50 0.07
CA ASP A 186 -7.25 -2.80 1.15
C ASP A 186 -8.35 -1.74 1.24
N LEU A 187 -7.99 -0.46 1.25
CA LEU A 187 -8.96 0.64 1.27
C LEU A 187 -9.86 0.63 0.04
N HIS A 188 -9.28 0.42 -1.16
CA HIS A 188 -10.04 0.27 -2.40
C HIS A 188 -11.09 -0.82 -2.27
N TYR A 189 -10.73 -1.99 -1.72
CA TYR A 189 -11.67 -3.07 -1.53
C TYR A 189 -12.79 -2.67 -0.57
N GLU A 190 -12.46 -2.13 0.60
CA GLU A 190 -13.44 -1.77 1.62
C GLU A 190 -14.45 -0.73 1.09
N VAL A 191 -13.98 0.28 0.37
CA VAL A 191 -14.84 1.33 -0.20
C VAL A 191 -15.68 0.81 -1.37
N THR A 192 -15.06 0.15 -2.34
CA THR A 192 -15.78 -0.30 -3.54
C THR A 192 -16.77 -1.43 -3.28
N ARG A 193 -16.59 -2.19 -2.19
CA ARG A 193 -17.56 -3.21 -1.72
C ARG A 193 -18.58 -2.61 -0.75
N GLU A 194 -18.59 -1.29 -0.60
CA GLU A 194 -19.48 -0.55 0.29
C GLU A 194 -19.37 -1.00 1.75
N ARG A 195 -18.23 -1.56 2.16
CA ARG A 195 -17.99 -2.01 3.54
C ARG A 195 -17.48 -0.89 4.43
N TYR A 196 -16.86 0.14 3.84
CA TYR A 196 -16.42 1.35 4.52
C TYR A 196 -17.10 2.57 3.88
N PRO A 197 -17.82 3.42 4.64
CA PRO A 197 -18.56 4.57 4.12
C PRO A 197 -17.68 5.77 3.74
N LEU A 198 -16.48 5.54 3.21
CA LEU A 198 -15.69 6.61 2.61
C LEU A 198 -16.24 6.96 1.23
N ASP A 199 -16.28 8.25 0.92
CA ASP A 199 -16.68 8.71 -0.39
C ASP A 199 -15.73 8.21 -1.50
N ALA A 200 -16.30 7.81 -2.63
CA ALA A 200 -15.52 7.29 -3.75
C ALA A 200 -14.62 8.35 -4.39
N THR A 201 -14.99 9.64 -4.32
CA THR A 201 -14.14 10.75 -4.75
C THR A 201 -12.93 10.87 -3.85
N GLU A 202 -13.11 10.76 -2.53
CA GLU A 202 -12.01 10.80 -1.58
C GLU A 202 -11.05 9.62 -1.76
N LEU A 203 -11.56 8.41 -2.02
CA LEU A 203 -10.72 7.27 -2.42
C LEU A 203 -9.83 7.61 -3.63
N MET A 204 -10.42 8.21 -4.67
CA MET A 204 -9.68 8.58 -5.88
C MET A 204 -8.67 9.72 -5.62
N ARG A 205 -8.97 10.65 -4.71
CA ARG A 205 -8.02 11.68 -4.25
C ARG A 205 -6.85 11.07 -3.50
N ILE A 206 -7.09 10.10 -2.60
CA ILE A 206 -6.03 9.34 -1.93
C ILE A 206 -5.13 8.64 -2.96
N TYR A 207 -5.71 7.97 -3.96
CA TYR A 207 -4.93 7.39 -5.05
C TYR A 207 -4.06 8.43 -5.75
N TYR A 208 -4.62 9.57 -6.12
CA TYR A 208 -3.88 10.65 -6.78
C TYR A 208 -2.72 11.14 -5.91
N ASN A 209 -2.97 11.43 -4.63
CA ASN A 209 -1.98 11.92 -3.68
C ASN A 209 -0.86 10.90 -3.50
N VAL A 210 -1.17 9.63 -3.24
CA VAL A 210 -0.15 8.58 -3.10
C VAL A 210 0.66 8.42 -4.40
N LEU A 211 -0.01 8.33 -5.54
CA LEU A 211 0.64 8.13 -6.84
C LEU A 211 1.54 9.31 -7.24
N THR A 212 1.29 10.52 -6.74
CA THR A 212 2.09 11.71 -7.07
C THR A 212 3.18 12.01 -6.03
N THR A 213 2.98 11.65 -4.76
CA THR A 213 3.86 12.06 -3.66
C THR A 213 4.96 11.07 -3.32
N VAL A 214 4.73 9.76 -3.46
CA VAL A 214 5.68 8.72 -3.03
C VAL A 214 6.03 7.73 -4.13
N SER A 215 7.18 7.09 -3.97
CA SER A 215 7.61 5.99 -4.85
C SER A 215 6.82 4.73 -4.51
N LEU A 216 6.08 4.21 -5.49
CA LEU A 216 5.29 2.99 -5.32
C LEU A 216 5.92 1.79 -6.01
N GLN A 217 5.78 0.65 -5.36
CA GLN A 217 6.12 -0.66 -5.90
C GLN A 217 4.90 -1.27 -6.58
N TYR A 218 4.61 -0.82 -7.80
CA TYR A 218 3.51 -1.35 -8.60
C TYR A 218 3.44 -2.89 -8.69
N PRO A 219 4.56 -3.64 -8.82
CA PRO A 219 4.51 -5.10 -8.77
C PRO A 219 3.93 -5.63 -7.44
N LYS A 220 4.34 -5.04 -6.32
CA LYS A 220 3.86 -5.41 -4.97
C LYS A 220 2.36 -5.15 -4.86
N MET A 221 1.91 -3.95 -5.23
CA MET A 221 0.50 -3.57 -5.25
C MET A 221 -0.35 -4.53 -6.09
N LEU A 222 0.04 -4.73 -7.35
CA LEU A 222 -0.72 -5.53 -8.30
C LEU A 222 -0.66 -7.03 -7.99
N ARG A 223 0.41 -7.52 -7.35
CA ARG A 223 0.48 -8.89 -6.86
C ARG A 223 -0.49 -9.09 -5.70
N TYR A 224 -0.51 -8.18 -4.73
CA TYR A 224 -1.43 -8.27 -3.60
C TYR A 224 -2.90 -8.21 -4.04
N ALA A 225 -3.24 -7.27 -4.93
CA ALA A 225 -4.58 -7.20 -5.53
C ALA A 225 -4.95 -8.48 -6.31
N GLY A 226 -3.96 -9.15 -6.92
CA GLY A 226 -4.12 -10.45 -7.57
C GLY A 226 -4.42 -11.57 -6.58
N LEU A 227 -3.70 -11.63 -5.46
CA LEU A 227 -3.97 -12.59 -4.37
C LEU A 227 -5.37 -12.40 -3.80
N ARG A 228 -5.87 -11.16 -3.76
CA ARG A 228 -7.25 -10.84 -3.36
C ARG A 228 -8.28 -10.95 -4.49
N ARG A 229 -7.88 -11.35 -5.70
CA ARG A 229 -8.74 -11.59 -6.88
C ARG A 229 -9.46 -10.35 -7.45
N PHE A 230 -8.87 -9.16 -7.33
CA PHE A 230 -9.40 -7.94 -7.96
C PHE A 230 -8.32 -7.07 -8.62
N ARG A 231 -7.21 -7.67 -9.03
CA ARG A 231 -6.11 -6.99 -9.74
C ARG A 231 -6.55 -6.09 -10.88
N SER A 232 -7.51 -6.55 -11.70
CA SER A 232 -8.00 -5.79 -12.86
C SER A 232 -8.61 -4.44 -12.48
N GLU A 233 -9.12 -4.30 -11.26
CA GLU A 233 -9.68 -3.04 -10.77
C GLU A 233 -8.57 -2.02 -10.48
N ILE A 234 -7.49 -2.46 -9.85
CA ILE A 234 -6.33 -1.62 -9.61
C ILE A 234 -5.66 -1.25 -10.94
N GLU A 235 -5.52 -2.20 -11.87
CA GLU A 235 -5.00 -1.91 -13.22
C GLU A 235 -5.87 -0.86 -13.94
N TRP A 236 -7.20 -0.92 -13.78
CA TRP A 236 -8.11 0.09 -14.34
C TRP A 236 -7.91 1.47 -13.71
N VAL A 237 -7.77 1.55 -12.39
CA VAL A 237 -7.50 2.81 -11.68
C VAL A 237 -6.19 3.42 -12.18
N LEU A 238 -5.11 2.63 -12.26
CA LEU A 238 -3.83 3.08 -12.82
C LEU A 238 -3.98 3.56 -14.27
N TRP A 239 -4.76 2.85 -15.08
CA TRP A 239 -5.04 3.25 -16.46
C TRP A 239 -5.77 4.58 -16.56
N LYS A 240 -6.67 4.91 -15.63
CA LYS A 240 -7.32 6.24 -15.57
C LYS A 240 -6.32 7.38 -15.30
N PHE A 241 -5.30 7.13 -14.50
CA PHE A 241 -4.30 8.14 -14.13
C PHE A 241 -3.17 8.29 -15.15
N LYS A 242 -3.07 7.43 -16.17
CA LYS A 242 -1.92 7.34 -17.08
C LYS A 242 -1.55 8.64 -17.78
N ASP A 243 -2.53 9.48 -18.09
CA ASP A 243 -2.33 10.73 -18.84
C ASP A 243 -2.07 11.93 -17.89
N ARG A 244 -2.14 11.71 -16.57
CA ARG A 244 -1.98 12.74 -15.53
C ARG A 244 -0.78 12.50 -14.62
N ILE A 245 -0.37 11.24 -14.45
CA ILE A 245 0.71 10.82 -13.55
C ILE A 245 1.67 9.94 -14.34
N ASP A 246 2.97 10.16 -14.14
CA ASP A 246 4.01 9.27 -14.66
C ASP A 246 3.95 7.91 -13.94
N ILE A 247 3.23 6.97 -14.56
CA ILE A 247 3.12 5.57 -14.16
C ILE A 247 3.87 4.76 -15.21
N PRO A 248 4.76 3.82 -14.83
CA PRO A 248 5.48 3.06 -15.83
C PRO A 248 4.54 2.25 -16.72
N ALA A 249 4.70 2.37 -18.05
CA ALA A 249 3.82 1.77 -19.05
C ALA A 249 3.65 0.25 -18.89
N THR A 250 4.64 -0.44 -18.31
CA THR A 250 4.57 -1.89 -18.03
C THR A 250 3.47 -2.28 -17.04
N TYR A 251 3.03 -1.33 -16.21
CA TYR A 251 1.97 -1.54 -15.21
C TYR A 251 0.61 -0.98 -15.64
N ILE A 252 0.56 -0.33 -16.80
CA ILE A 252 -0.66 0.23 -17.38
C ILE A 252 -1.23 -0.78 -18.37
N LYS A 253 -2.31 -1.44 -17.99
CA LYS A 253 -3.05 -2.32 -18.90
C LYS A 253 -4.37 -1.67 -19.28
N LYS A 254 -4.65 -1.62 -20.58
CA LYS A 254 -5.97 -1.23 -21.07
C LYS A 254 -6.98 -2.23 -20.50
N PRO A 255 -7.96 -1.77 -19.72
CA PRO A 255 -8.87 -2.68 -19.06
C PRO A 255 -9.79 -3.37 -20.07
N GLN A 256 -10.10 -4.64 -19.82
CA GLN A 256 -11.34 -5.24 -20.33
C GLN A 256 -12.52 -4.59 -19.58
N SER A 257 -13.70 -4.54 -20.21
CA SER A 257 -14.86 -3.76 -19.75
C SER A 257 -15.00 -3.63 -18.22
N PRO A 258 -15.19 -2.42 -17.66
CA PRO A 258 -15.19 -2.21 -16.21
C PRO A 258 -16.31 -3.01 -15.55
N ASN A 259 -15.96 -3.68 -14.45
CA ASN A 259 -16.93 -4.39 -13.61
C ASN A 259 -17.80 -3.39 -12.82
N LYS A 260 -18.85 -3.88 -12.15
CA LYS A 260 -19.82 -3.04 -11.43
C LYS A 260 -19.20 -2.16 -10.33
N PHE A 261 -18.11 -2.60 -9.71
CA PHE A 261 -17.45 -1.89 -8.61
C PHE A 261 -16.68 -0.68 -9.13
N ILE A 262 -15.99 -0.87 -10.25
CA ILE A 262 -15.23 0.19 -10.91
C ILE A 262 -16.13 1.25 -11.55
N ARG A 263 -17.28 0.84 -12.11
CA ARG A 263 -18.23 1.77 -12.77
C ARG A 263 -18.76 2.88 -11.87
N ARG A 264 -18.71 2.66 -10.55
CA ARG A 264 -19.16 3.61 -9.53
C ARG A 264 -18.08 4.63 -9.14
N LEU A 265 -16.84 4.45 -9.59
CA LEU A 265 -15.76 5.39 -9.29
C LEU A 265 -15.90 6.65 -10.17
N PRO A 266 -15.79 7.85 -9.57
CA PRO A 266 -15.98 9.11 -10.28
C PRO A 266 -14.98 9.31 -11.43
N ASN A 267 -15.29 10.24 -12.33
CA ASN A 267 -14.34 10.62 -13.37
C ASN A 267 -13.17 11.39 -12.74
N LEU A 268 -11.97 11.23 -13.29
CA LEU A 268 -10.78 11.87 -12.77
C LEU A 268 -10.87 13.41 -12.81
N ASP A 269 -11.53 13.96 -13.83
CA ASP A 269 -11.75 15.41 -13.92
C ASP A 269 -12.74 15.93 -12.84
N GLU A 270 -13.60 15.08 -12.29
CA GLU A 270 -14.47 15.42 -11.16
C GLU A 270 -13.71 15.35 -9.83
N VAL A 271 -12.79 14.39 -9.71
CA VAL A 271 -11.96 14.16 -8.52
C VAL A 271 -10.98 15.32 -8.27
N LEU A 272 -10.45 15.89 -9.36
CA LEU A 272 -9.39 16.92 -9.33
C LEU A 272 -9.90 18.37 -9.39
N ARG A 273 -11.23 18.58 -9.44
CA ARG A 273 -11.86 19.89 -9.20
C ARG A 273 -12.01 20.13 -7.70
#